data_AF-A0A0A6CWF5-F1
#
_entry.id   AF-A0A0A6CWF5-F1
#
_cell.length_a   1.000
_cell.length_b   1.000
_cell.length_c   1.000
_cell.angle_alpha   90.00
_cell.angle_beta   90.00
_cell.angle_gamma   90.00
#
_symmetry.space_group_name_H-M   'P 1'
#
loop_
_entity.id
_entity.type
_entity.pdbx_description
1 polymer ?
#
loop_
_entity_poly.entity_id
_entity_poly.type
_entity_poly.pdbx_seq_one_letter_code
_entity_poly.pdbx_strand_id
1 'polypeptide(L)'
;MASTTASIDETRPGAWDVVARLGAVDGAVAHPHATRLIQSAPAQRNLSDAVHAFCDVYGRHPGMIDDALLRGAQLGSLPWLETAATGFAIERGYLAQLTAAVGPLPSTPGQAATEAALAGVRNALEILSGSERAGCATGAVAALLHDWAVTRDVRPCR
;
A
#
# COMPACT_ATOMS: atom_id res chain seq x y z
N MET A 1 28.02 11.53 39.06
CA MET A 1 26.70 11.40 38.42
C MET A 1 26.52 12.54 37.43
N ALA A 2 27.00 12.37 36.20
CA ALA A 2 26.78 13.34 35.12
C ALA A 2 25.82 12.70 34.12
N SER A 3 24.58 13.21 34.09
CA SER A 3 23.58 12.85 33.10
C SER A 3 23.88 13.60 31.81
N THR A 4 24.32 12.90 30.77
CA THR A 4 24.39 13.43 29.41
C THR A 4 22.98 13.41 28.83
N THR A 5 22.33 14.57 28.81
CA THR A 5 21.18 14.82 27.92
C THR A 5 21.67 14.75 26.48
N ALA A 6 21.32 13.67 25.77
CA ALA A 6 21.52 13.58 24.34
C ALA A 6 20.65 14.65 23.67
N SER A 7 21.29 15.69 23.11
CA SER A 7 20.63 16.63 22.20
C SER A 7 20.01 15.84 21.06
N ILE A 8 18.70 15.95 20.91
CA ILE A 8 17.99 15.48 19.73
C ILE A 8 18.41 16.44 18.61
N ASP A 9 19.18 15.92 17.66
CA ASP A 9 19.63 16.65 16.46
C ASP A 9 18.41 16.95 15.57
N GLU A 10 17.85 18.15 15.70
CA GLU A 10 16.63 18.63 15.03
C GLU A 10 16.80 18.89 13.52
N THR A 11 17.98 18.59 12.95
CA THR A 11 18.31 18.86 11.54
C THR A 11 18.27 17.64 10.63
N ARG A 12 18.12 16.43 11.18
CA ARG A 12 17.97 15.21 10.36
C ARG A 12 16.49 14.95 10.08
N PRO A 13 16.09 14.82 8.79
CA PRO A 13 14.73 14.38 8.48
C PRO A 13 14.47 13.05 9.19
N GLY A 14 13.36 12.97 9.91
CA GLY A 14 12.94 11.76 10.58
C GLY A 14 12.74 10.63 9.57
N ALA A 15 12.78 9.39 10.03
CA ALA A 15 12.54 8.24 9.15
C ALA A 15 11.19 8.35 8.40
N TRP A 16 10.19 8.96 9.05
CA TRP A 16 8.90 9.25 8.42
C TRP A 16 8.98 10.32 7.32
N ASP A 17 9.79 11.37 7.48
CA ASP A 17 9.95 12.41 6.46
C ASP A 17 10.56 11.83 5.18
N VAL A 18 11.47 10.86 5.32
CA VAL A 18 12.03 10.12 4.18
C VAL A 18 10.95 9.30 3.48
N VAL A 19 10.13 8.55 4.23
CA VAL A 19 9.03 7.75 3.66
C VAL A 19 7.99 8.64 2.97
N ALA A 20 7.58 9.74 3.60
CA ALA A 20 6.63 10.69 3.04
C ALA A 20 7.17 11.35 1.76
N ARG A 21 8.46 11.69 1.74
CA ARG A 21 9.12 12.24 0.54
C ARG A 21 9.20 11.22 -0.59
N LEU A 22 9.51 9.96 -0.28
CA LEU A 22 9.48 8.88 -1.27
C LEU A 22 8.07 8.66 -1.80
N GLY A 23 7.05 8.66 -0.94
CA GLY A 23 5.64 8.57 -1.37
C GLY A 23 5.22 9.74 -2.27
N ALA A 24 5.68 10.95 -2.00
CA ALA A 24 5.37 12.11 -2.83
C ALA A 24 5.99 12.06 -4.24
N VAL A 25 7.14 11.40 -4.39
CA VAL A 25 7.88 11.34 -5.67
C VAL A 25 7.58 10.06 -6.45
N ASP A 26 7.58 8.92 -5.75
CA ASP A 26 7.51 7.57 -6.33
C ASP A 26 6.18 6.85 -5.99
N GLY A 27 5.26 7.50 -5.28
CA GLY A 27 3.96 6.94 -4.93
C GLY A 27 3.03 6.77 -6.13
N ALA A 28 1.99 5.95 -5.94
CA ALA A 28 1.06 5.57 -7.01
C ALA A 28 0.36 6.77 -7.66
N VAL A 29 0.03 7.80 -6.87
CA VAL A 29 -0.63 9.03 -7.36
C VAL A 29 0.28 9.95 -8.18
N ALA A 30 1.60 9.91 -7.93
CA ALA A 30 2.57 10.68 -8.71
C ALA A 30 2.77 10.10 -10.12
N HIS A 31 2.41 8.83 -10.34
CA HIS A 31 2.58 8.19 -11.63
C HIS A 31 1.59 8.73 -12.68
N PRO A 32 2.05 9.02 -13.93
CA PRO A 32 1.18 9.47 -15.02
C PRO A 32 0.00 8.53 -15.32
N HIS A 33 0.14 7.25 -14.98
CA HIS A 33 -0.91 6.25 -15.15
C HIS A 33 -2.12 6.50 -14.24
N ALA A 34 -1.93 7.05 -13.03
CA ALA A 34 -3.05 7.40 -12.14
C ALA A 34 -3.90 8.52 -12.75
N THR A 35 -3.26 9.55 -13.32
CA THR A 35 -3.98 10.63 -14.02
C THR A 35 -4.70 10.10 -15.27
N ARG A 36 -4.04 9.26 -16.08
CA ARG A 36 -4.67 8.66 -17.26
C ARG A 36 -5.84 7.75 -16.90
N LEU A 37 -5.78 7.02 -15.79
CA LEU A 37 -6.86 6.16 -15.32
C LEU A 37 -8.19 6.93 -15.19
N ILE A 38 -8.12 8.15 -14.69
CA ILE A 38 -9.28 9.01 -14.43
C ILE A 38 -9.70 9.77 -15.71
N GLN A 39 -8.74 10.19 -16.52
CA GLN A 39 -8.98 11.10 -17.65
C GLN A 39 -9.20 10.41 -19.01
N SER A 40 -8.85 9.12 -19.15
CA SER A 40 -8.94 8.41 -20.43
C SER A 40 -10.30 7.74 -20.64
N ALA A 41 -10.77 7.69 -21.89
CA ALA A 41 -11.96 6.94 -22.29
C ALA A 41 -11.59 5.52 -22.77
N PRO A 42 -12.34 4.46 -22.42
CA PRO A 42 -13.52 4.49 -21.54
C PRO A 42 -13.13 4.42 -20.06
N ALA A 43 -13.35 5.52 -19.33
CA ALA A 43 -12.97 5.66 -17.92
C ALA A 43 -13.60 4.57 -17.03
N GLN A 44 -14.85 4.20 -17.26
CA GLN A 44 -15.54 3.19 -16.46
C GLN A 44 -14.88 1.80 -16.53
N ARG A 45 -14.43 1.38 -17.72
CA ARG A 45 -13.74 0.08 -17.88
C ARG A 45 -12.39 0.12 -17.18
N ASN A 46 -11.63 1.19 -17.40
CA ASN A 46 -10.32 1.37 -16.78
C ASN A 46 -10.43 1.38 -15.24
N LEU A 47 -11.46 2.04 -14.70
CA LEU A 47 -11.76 2.02 -13.27
C LEU A 47 -12.15 0.62 -12.77
N SER A 48 -12.94 -0.14 -13.53
CA SER A 48 -13.25 -1.54 -13.19
C SER A 48 -11.98 -2.39 -13.12
N ASP A 49 -11.13 -2.32 -14.15
CA ASP A 49 -9.85 -3.03 -14.21
C ASP A 49 -8.94 -2.64 -13.03
N ALA A 50 -8.88 -1.36 -12.67
CA ALA A 50 -8.12 -0.88 -11.52
C ALA A 50 -8.67 -1.39 -10.18
N VAL A 51 -9.99 -1.41 -9.99
CA VAL A 51 -10.62 -1.98 -8.79
C VAL A 51 -10.26 -3.45 -8.64
N HIS A 52 -10.33 -4.22 -9.73
CA HIS A 52 -9.91 -5.63 -9.73
C HIS A 52 -8.42 -5.79 -9.39
N ALA A 53 -7.54 -4.96 -9.98
CA ALA A 53 -6.10 -4.99 -9.67
C ALA A 53 -5.80 -4.63 -8.21
N PHE A 54 -6.48 -3.61 -7.64
CA PHE A 54 -6.34 -3.26 -6.23
C PHE A 54 -6.86 -4.38 -5.32
N CYS A 55 -7.97 -5.00 -5.66
CA CYS A 55 -8.52 -6.12 -4.90
C CYS A 55 -7.58 -7.35 -4.94
N ASP A 56 -6.96 -7.62 -6.08
CA ASP A 56 -6.02 -8.73 -6.25
C ASP A 56 -4.72 -8.55 -5.41
N VAL A 57 -4.23 -7.31 -5.29
CA VAL A 57 -3.02 -7.00 -4.50
C VAL A 57 -3.33 -6.80 -3.02
N TYR A 58 -4.30 -5.94 -2.69
CA TYR A 58 -4.56 -5.48 -1.31
C TYR A 58 -5.72 -6.18 -0.63
N GLY A 59 -6.65 -6.78 -1.39
CA GLY A 59 -7.84 -7.45 -0.84
C GLY A 59 -7.58 -8.83 -0.22
N ARG A 60 -6.37 -9.38 -0.40
CA ARG A 60 -5.99 -10.69 0.14
C ARG A 60 -5.86 -10.66 1.67
N HIS A 61 -6.23 -11.78 2.29
CA HIS A 61 -5.96 -12.05 3.70
C HIS A 61 -5.45 -13.50 3.85
N PRO A 62 -4.33 -13.74 4.55
CA PRO A 62 -3.42 -12.74 5.11
C PRO A 62 -2.76 -11.89 4.00
N GLY A 63 -2.56 -10.61 4.29
CA GLY A 63 -1.80 -9.68 3.45
C GLY A 63 -0.51 -9.24 4.13
N MET A 64 0.24 -8.35 3.49
CA MET A 64 1.55 -7.87 3.97
C MET A 64 1.57 -7.42 5.44
N ILE A 65 0.53 -6.73 5.89
CA ILE A 65 0.42 -6.22 7.27
C ILE A 65 0.22 -7.37 8.25
N ASP A 66 -0.63 -8.34 7.89
CA ASP A 66 -0.88 -9.54 8.68
C ASP A 66 0.40 -10.40 8.77
N ASP A 67 1.13 -10.53 7.66
CA ASP A 67 2.41 -11.25 7.60
C ASP A 67 3.49 -10.58 8.46
N ALA A 68 3.61 -9.26 8.41
CA ALA A 68 4.57 -8.50 9.21
C ALA A 68 4.25 -8.60 10.72
N LEU A 69 2.96 -8.60 11.08
CA LEU A 69 2.50 -8.80 12.45
C LEU A 69 2.83 -10.21 12.95
N LEU A 70 2.53 -11.25 12.15
CA LEU A 70 2.76 -12.65 12.50
C LEU A 70 4.25 -12.95 12.73
N ARG A 71 5.13 -12.32 11.96
CA ARG A 71 6.58 -12.53 12.02
C ARG A 71 7.26 -11.72 13.12
N GLY A 72 6.50 -10.93 13.89
CA GLY A 72 7.03 -10.25 15.06
C GLY A 72 7.95 -9.08 14.71
N ALA A 73 7.60 -8.32 13.66
CA ALA A 73 8.31 -7.07 13.34
C ALA A 73 8.43 -6.22 14.62
N GLN A 74 9.67 -5.90 14.98
CA GLN A 74 10.17 -5.47 16.29
C GLN A 74 9.14 -5.24 17.41
N LEU A 75 9.36 -5.83 18.59
CA LEU A 75 8.43 -5.78 19.74
C LEU A 75 7.82 -4.39 20.03
N GLY A 76 8.56 -3.31 19.86
CA GLY A 76 8.06 -1.94 20.05
C GLY A 76 7.02 -1.46 19.01
N SER A 77 6.96 -2.08 17.82
CA SER A 77 6.01 -1.75 16.76
C SER A 77 4.74 -2.62 16.74
N LEU A 78 4.68 -3.68 17.56
CA LEU A 78 3.52 -4.60 17.55
C LEU A 78 2.17 -3.90 17.81
N PRO A 79 2.02 -3.01 18.81
CA PRO A 79 0.73 -2.33 19.04
C PRO A 79 0.28 -1.48 17.85
N TRP A 80 1.25 -0.87 17.16
CA TRP A 80 0.97 -0.10 15.94
C TRP A 80 0.59 -1.01 14.77
N LEU A 81 1.27 -2.15 14.59
CA LEU A 81 0.95 -3.13 13.55
C LEU A 81 -0.43 -3.78 13.77
N GLU A 82 -0.83 -4.04 15.01
CA GLU A 82 -2.18 -4.53 15.33
C GLU A 82 -3.26 -3.50 14.94
N THR A 83 -3.01 -2.22 15.25
CA THR A 83 -3.89 -1.11 14.86
C THR A 83 -3.97 -1.00 13.34
N ALA A 84 -2.82 -1.10 12.65
CA ALA A 84 -2.73 -1.07 11.20
C ALA A 84 -3.49 -2.25 10.56
N ALA A 85 -3.31 -3.47 11.06
CA ALA A 85 -3.99 -4.66 10.54
C ALA A 85 -5.50 -4.54 10.70
N THR A 86 -5.96 -4.08 11.85
CA THR A 86 -7.40 -3.84 12.14
C THR A 86 -7.98 -2.77 11.22
N GLY A 87 -7.29 -1.64 11.04
CA GLY A 87 -7.72 -0.57 10.15
C GLY A 87 -7.77 -1.03 8.69
N PHE A 88 -6.73 -1.74 8.22
CA PHE A 88 -6.66 -2.19 6.84
C PHE A 88 -7.66 -3.32 6.52
N ALA A 89 -8.13 -4.07 7.51
CA ALA A 89 -9.23 -5.00 7.33
C ALA A 89 -10.53 -4.31 6.85
N ILE A 90 -10.77 -3.07 7.29
CA ILE A 90 -11.89 -2.24 6.82
C ILE A 90 -11.70 -1.88 5.34
N GLU A 91 -10.49 -1.51 4.95
CA GLU A 91 -10.13 -1.20 3.55
C GLU A 91 -10.32 -2.41 2.63
N ARG A 92 -9.93 -3.60 3.08
CA ARG A 92 -10.19 -4.86 2.35
C ARG A 92 -11.68 -5.12 2.16
N GLY A 93 -12.48 -4.89 3.20
CA GLY A 93 -13.94 -5.00 3.12
C GLY A 93 -14.52 -4.02 2.08
N TYR A 94 -14.03 -2.78 2.06
CA TYR A 94 -14.42 -1.79 1.07
C TYR A 94 -14.02 -2.20 -0.35
N LEU A 95 -12.80 -2.70 -0.55
CA LEU A 95 -12.36 -3.23 -1.85
C LEU A 95 -13.23 -4.40 -2.33
N ALA A 96 -13.59 -5.33 -1.44
CA ALA A 96 -14.47 -6.43 -1.79
C ALA A 96 -15.86 -5.93 -2.25
N GLN A 97 -16.42 -4.92 -1.57
CA GLN A 97 -17.69 -4.30 -1.96
C GLN A 97 -17.59 -3.58 -3.30
N LEU A 98 -16.51 -2.83 -3.55
CA LEU A 98 -16.27 -2.18 -4.83
C LEU A 98 -16.13 -3.19 -5.97
N THR A 99 -15.35 -4.25 -5.77
CA THR A 99 -15.17 -5.33 -6.76
C THR A 99 -16.50 -6.00 -7.10
N ALA A 100 -17.35 -6.24 -6.10
CA ALA A 100 -18.69 -6.77 -6.34
C ALA A 100 -19.58 -5.79 -7.13
N ALA A 101 -19.45 -4.48 -6.88
CA ALA A 101 -20.23 -3.44 -7.56
C ALA A 101 -19.82 -3.20 -9.02
N VAL A 102 -18.53 -3.32 -9.36
CA VAL A 102 -18.05 -3.14 -10.75
C VAL A 102 -18.34 -4.35 -11.65
N GLY A 103 -18.71 -5.49 -11.05
CA GLY A 103 -19.09 -6.69 -11.77
C GLY A 103 -17.92 -7.54 -12.25
N PRO A 104 -18.17 -8.54 -13.12
CA PRO A 104 -17.14 -9.48 -13.55
C PRO A 104 -16.02 -8.78 -14.33
N LEU A 105 -14.80 -9.29 -14.16
CA LEU A 105 -13.62 -8.77 -14.85
C LEU A 105 -13.83 -8.85 -16.38
N PRO A 106 -13.78 -7.72 -17.10
CA PRO A 106 -13.92 -7.73 -18.55
C PRO A 106 -12.69 -8.40 -19.18
N SER A 107 -12.87 -9.13 -20.29
CA SER A 107 -11.74 -9.69 -21.03
C SER A 107 -10.89 -8.58 -21.65
N THR A 108 -9.77 -8.26 -21.02
CA THR A 108 -8.87 -7.18 -21.46
C THR A 108 -7.67 -7.73 -22.23
N PRO A 109 -7.37 -7.22 -23.45
CA PRO A 109 -6.14 -7.58 -24.14
C PRO A 109 -4.92 -7.33 -23.23
N GLY A 110 -4.00 -8.29 -23.15
CA GLY A 110 -2.85 -8.20 -22.25
C GLY A 110 -3.13 -8.65 -20.81
N GLN A 111 -4.30 -9.23 -20.52
CA GLN A 111 -4.67 -9.75 -19.20
C GLN A 111 -3.56 -10.61 -18.55
N ALA A 112 -2.98 -11.55 -19.31
CA ALA A 112 -1.91 -12.41 -18.80
C ALA A 112 -0.65 -11.64 -18.36
N ALA A 113 -0.29 -10.56 -19.06
CA ALA A 113 0.84 -9.72 -18.70
C ALA A 113 0.53 -8.91 -17.42
N THR A 114 -0.69 -8.39 -17.30
CA THR A 114 -1.17 -7.72 -16.09
C THR A 114 -1.15 -8.66 -14.89
N GLU A 115 -1.70 -9.87 -15.03
CA GLU A 115 -1.72 -10.88 -13.97
C GLU A 115 -0.31 -11.25 -13.51
N ALA A 116 0.64 -11.42 -14.44
CA ALA A 116 2.03 -11.68 -14.11
C ALA A 116 2.67 -10.49 -13.36
N ALA A 117 2.39 -9.25 -13.77
CA ALA A 117 2.89 -8.06 -13.07
C ALA A 117 2.32 -7.96 -11.65
N LEU A 118 1.01 -8.20 -11.47
CA LEU A 118 0.37 -8.19 -10.16
C LEU A 118 0.90 -9.34 -9.26
N ALA A 119 1.19 -10.51 -9.84
CA ALA A 119 1.86 -11.59 -9.13
C ALA A 119 3.26 -11.18 -8.65
N GLY A 120 4.03 -10.46 -9.48
CA GLY A 120 5.32 -9.89 -9.10
C GLY A 120 5.21 -8.90 -7.94
N VAL A 121 4.21 -8.00 -7.97
CA VAL A 121 3.94 -7.05 -6.87
C VAL A 121 3.65 -7.80 -5.58
N ARG A 122 2.76 -8.79 -5.58
CA ARG A 122 2.44 -9.57 -4.38
C ARG A 122 3.65 -10.28 -3.80
N ASN A 123 4.45 -10.92 -4.67
CA ASN A 123 5.69 -11.56 -4.24
C ASN A 123 6.67 -10.55 -3.61
N ALA A 124 6.77 -9.33 -4.15
CA ALA A 124 7.58 -8.29 -3.55
C ALA A 124 7.06 -7.87 -2.15
N LEU A 125 5.74 -7.73 -1.99
CA LEU A 125 5.14 -7.43 -0.68
C LEU A 125 5.41 -8.53 0.35
N GLU A 126 5.33 -9.80 -0.07
CA GLU A 126 5.65 -10.96 0.78
C GLU A 126 7.13 -10.97 1.20
N ILE A 127 8.05 -10.70 0.27
CA ILE A 127 9.49 -10.60 0.57
C ILE A 127 9.76 -9.47 1.57
N LEU A 128 9.06 -8.33 1.45
CA LEU A 128 9.22 -7.19 2.34
C LEU A 128 8.63 -7.46 3.74
N SER A 129 7.45 -8.05 3.83
CA SER A 129 6.83 -8.42 5.11
C SER A 129 7.63 -9.49 5.85
N GLY A 130 8.29 -10.39 5.11
CA GLY A 130 9.18 -11.42 5.65
C GLY A 130 10.62 -10.99 5.92
N SER A 131 10.96 -9.70 5.78
CA SER A 131 12.35 -9.26 5.90
C SER A 131 12.78 -9.12 7.37
N GLU A 132 13.79 -9.89 7.77
CA GLU A 132 14.44 -9.83 9.09
C GLU A 132 15.33 -8.58 9.30
N ARG A 133 15.52 -7.76 8.26
CA ARG A 133 16.28 -6.52 8.40
C ARG A 133 15.50 -5.56 9.29
N ALA A 134 16.14 -5.08 10.36
CA ALA A 134 15.52 -4.21 11.35
C ALA A 134 14.74 -3.06 10.70
N GLY A 135 13.42 -3.03 10.93
CA GLY A 135 12.53 -1.97 10.50
C GLY A 135 12.09 -2.07 9.04
N CYS A 136 12.55 -3.07 8.28
CA CYS A 136 12.18 -3.24 6.88
C CYS A 136 10.69 -3.61 6.75
N ALA A 137 10.22 -4.62 7.50
CA ALA A 137 8.81 -5.01 7.47
C ALA A 137 7.89 -3.88 7.96
N THR A 138 8.18 -3.29 9.13
CA THR A 138 7.41 -2.16 9.69
C THR A 138 7.43 -0.93 8.77
N GLY A 139 8.59 -0.58 8.23
CA GLY A 139 8.74 0.55 7.31
C GLY A 139 8.02 0.33 5.98
N ALA A 140 8.01 -0.90 5.47
CA ALA A 140 7.30 -1.23 4.26
C ALA A 140 5.77 -1.21 4.48
N VAL A 141 5.27 -1.63 5.64
CA VAL A 141 3.87 -1.43 6.03
C VAL A 141 3.54 0.06 6.13
N ALA A 142 4.41 0.86 6.74
CA ALA A 142 4.21 2.30 6.89
C ALA A 142 4.16 3.01 5.51
N ALA A 143 5.04 2.63 4.59
CA ALA A 143 5.03 3.13 3.21
C ALA A 143 3.75 2.73 2.47
N LEU A 144 3.31 1.47 2.59
CA LEU A 144 2.07 0.99 1.98
C LEU A 144 0.85 1.78 2.48
N LEU A 145 0.73 1.98 3.80
CA LEU A 145 -0.40 2.71 4.38
C LEU A 145 -0.40 4.18 3.95
N HIS A 146 0.77 4.80 3.86
CA HIS A 146 0.90 6.17 3.38
C HIS A 146 0.44 6.30 1.92
N ASP A 147 0.95 5.44 1.03
CA ASP A 147 0.59 5.44 -0.38
C ASP A 147 -0.89 5.09 -0.61
N TRP A 148 -1.43 4.16 0.18
CA TRP A 148 -2.84 3.78 0.14
C TRP A 148 -3.77 4.94 0.49
N ALA A 149 -3.46 5.69 1.56
CA ALA A 149 -4.28 6.82 1.98
C ALA A 149 -4.41 7.88 0.87
N VAL A 150 -3.30 8.19 0.19
CA VAL A 150 -3.29 9.14 -0.93
C VAL A 150 -4.04 8.59 -2.14
N THR A 151 -3.87 7.30 -2.45
CA THR A 151 -4.56 6.64 -3.57
C THR A 151 -6.07 6.57 -3.36
N ARG A 152 -6.53 6.33 -2.13
CA ARG A 152 -7.96 6.28 -1.78
C ARG A 152 -8.66 7.63 -1.99
N ASP A 153 -7.96 8.73 -1.79
CA ASP A 153 -8.52 10.08 -1.91
C ASP A 153 -8.65 10.57 -3.36
N VAL A 154 -8.15 9.79 -4.33
CA VAL A 154 -8.30 10.08 -5.75
C VAL A 154 -9.78 9.94 -6.15
N ARG A 155 -10.49 11.08 -6.16
CA ARG A 155 -11.84 11.18 -6.70
C ARG A 155 -11.78 11.61 -8.17
N PRO A 156 -12.70 11.12 -9.03
CA PRO A 156 -12.92 11.73 -10.33
C PRO A 156 -13.28 13.21 -10.13
N CYS A 157 -12.61 14.11 -10.84
CA CYS A 157 -13.00 15.53 -10.89
C CYS A 157 -14.48 15.59 -11.30
N ARG A 158 -15.28 16.25 -10.46
CA ARG A 158 -16.71 16.46 -10.68
C ARG A 158 -16.96 17.48 -11.77
#